data_AF-A0A957V0X1-F1
#
_entry.id   AF-A0A957V0X1-F1
#
_cell.length_a   1.000
_cell.length_b   1.000
_cell.length_c   1.000
_cell.angle_alpha   90.00
_cell.angle_beta   90.00
_cell.angle_gamma   90.00
#
_symmetry.space_group_name_H-M   'P 1'
#
loop_
_entity.id
_entity.type
_entity.pdbx_description
1 polymer ?
#
loop_
_entity_poly.entity_id
_entity_poly.type
_entity_poly.pdbx_seq_one_letter_code
_entity_poly.pdbx_strand_id
1 'polypeptide(L)'
;MVDIDRIQAQLRAAVRLSHEVVTAPPFTCFFNPDSDAAYANIAIPDEAASDAFDAGLAAVEREFRARGRRPSLEYLEPYAPSLAACLEARGYECEVRSLLMVCTPEMLVAPRMPAGFTVEAINDATPLETIQDLMTVQARAFGDEASPRTTAEDAAQFRRR
;
A
#
# COMPACT_ATOMS: atom_id res chain seq x y z
N MET A 1 23.78 2.21 3.64
CA MET A 1 22.84 2.05 4.76
C MET A 1 21.45 2.34 4.21
N VAL A 2 20.44 1.56 4.61
CA VAL A 2 19.05 1.80 4.18
C VAL A 2 18.56 3.11 4.79
N ASP A 3 18.03 3.98 3.95
CA ASP A 3 17.47 5.27 4.36
C ASP A 3 15.97 5.09 4.65
N ILE A 4 15.64 4.91 5.94
CA ILE A 4 14.27 4.65 6.40
C ILE A 4 13.36 5.83 6.12
N ASP A 5 13.83 7.05 6.32
CA ASP A 5 13.05 8.27 6.08
C ASP A 5 12.66 8.37 4.60
N ARG A 6 13.60 8.05 3.70
CA ARG A 6 13.32 8.01 2.27
C ARG A 6 12.29 6.94 1.90
N ILE A 7 12.36 5.75 2.51
CA ILE A 7 11.38 4.68 2.24
C ILE A 7 10.00 5.08 2.78
N GLN A 8 9.92 5.64 4.00
CA GLN A 8 8.67 6.12 4.56
C GLN A 8 8.05 7.24 3.70
N ALA A 9 8.88 8.18 3.23
CA ALA A 9 8.43 9.23 2.31
C ALA A 9 7.92 8.65 0.99
N GLN A 10 8.60 7.64 0.44
CA GLN A 10 8.17 6.96 -0.78
C GLN A 10 6.85 6.20 -0.59
N LEU A 11 6.65 5.52 0.55
CA LEU A 11 5.38 4.87 0.90
C LEU A 11 4.23 5.89 0.82
N ARG A 12 4.39 7.04 1.49
CA ARG A 12 3.39 8.12 1.46
C ARG A 12 3.16 8.66 0.05
N ALA A 13 4.24 8.89 -0.70
CA ALA A 13 4.16 9.42 -2.07
C ALA A 13 3.46 8.45 -3.02
N ALA A 14 3.69 7.15 -2.90
CA ALA A 14 3.05 6.13 -3.74
C ALA A 14 1.55 6.05 -3.49
N VAL A 15 1.11 6.03 -2.23
CA VAL A 15 -0.32 5.97 -1.86
C VAL A 15 -1.06 7.22 -2.34
N ARG A 16 -0.41 8.39 -2.26
CA ARG A 16 -0.96 9.67 -2.73
C ARG A 16 -1.37 9.70 -4.20
N LEU A 17 -0.78 8.86 -5.06
CA LEU A 17 -1.08 8.85 -6.49
C LEU A 17 -2.48 8.30 -6.81
N SER A 18 -3.06 7.50 -5.91
CA SER A 18 -4.28 6.74 -6.16
C SER A 18 -5.39 6.94 -5.11
N HIS A 19 -5.16 7.78 -4.10
CA HIS A 19 -6.08 7.98 -2.98
C HIS A 19 -6.49 9.45 -2.83
N GLU A 20 -7.71 9.68 -2.34
CA GLU A 20 -8.09 10.97 -1.75
C GLU A 20 -7.22 11.23 -0.52
N VAL A 21 -6.71 12.45 -0.40
CA VAL A 21 -5.75 12.84 0.64
C VAL A 21 -6.41 13.79 1.63
N VAL A 22 -6.37 13.45 2.92
CA VAL A 22 -6.87 14.30 3.99
C VAL A 22 -5.78 14.52 5.03
N THR A 23 -5.45 15.78 5.30
CA THR A 23 -4.44 16.15 6.29
C THR A 23 -5.01 16.04 7.70
N ALA A 24 -4.34 15.28 8.58
CA ALA A 24 -4.71 15.07 9.97
C ALA A 24 -3.44 15.07 10.86
N PRO A 25 -2.74 16.22 11.01
CA PRO A 25 -1.38 16.26 11.56
C PRO A 25 -1.28 15.62 12.95
N PRO A 26 -0.18 14.88 13.24
CA PRO A 26 1.00 14.66 12.39
C PRO A 26 0.84 13.45 11.45
N PHE A 27 -0.38 13.17 10.97
CA PHE A 27 -0.67 12.11 10.00
C PHE A 27 -1.30 12.68 8.72
N THR A 28 -1.23 11.88 7.67
CA THR A 28 -2.06 12.06 6.48
C THR A 28 -2.90 10.80 6.28
N CYS A 29 -4.21 10.97 6.11
CA CYS A 29 -5.15 9.91 5.79
C CYS A 29 -5.29 9.77 4.27
N PHE A 30 -5.33 8.53 3.80
CA PHE A 30 -5.48 8.15 2.41
C PHE A 30 -6.72 7.27 2.26
N PHE A 31 -7.65 7.70 1.40
CA PHE A 31 -8.90 7.00 1.16
C PHE A 31 -8.99 6.54 -0.30
N ASN A 32 -9.16 5.24 -0.50
CA ASN A 32 -9.31 4.67 -1.84
C ASN A 32 -10.72 4.99 -2.36
N PRO A 33 -10.85 5.55 -3.58
CA PRO A 33 -12.16 5.86 -4.17
C PRO A 33 -12.94 4.60 -4.61
N ASP A 34 -12.26 3.48 -4.84
CA ASP A 34 -12.84 2.27 -5.44
C ASP A 34 -12.99 1.11 -4.44
N SER A 35 -12.54 1.27 -3.18
CA SER A 35 -12.57 0.20 -2.19
C SER A 35 -12.78 0.69 -0.76
N ASP A 36 -13.73 0.08 -0.08
CA ASP A 36 -14.01 0.26 1.35
C ASP A 36 -13.23 -0.70 2.25
N ALA A 37 -12.38 -1.57 1.68
CA ALA A 37 -11.60 -2.52 2.46
C ALA A 37 -10.63 -1.80 3.41
N ALA A 38 -10.44 -2.35 4.62
CA ALA A 38 -9.62 -1.71 5.66
C ALA A 38 -8.15 -1.50 5.21
N TYR A 39 -7.57 -2.45 4.49
CA TYR A 39 -6.20 -2.34 3.98
C TYR A 39 -6.02 -1.28 2.88
N ALA A 40 -7.11 -0.87 2.21
CA ALA A 40 -7.07 0.13 1.15
C ALA A 40 -7.21 1.56 1.68
N ASN A 41 -7.40 1.73 2.99
CA ASN A 41 -7.72 3.01 3.61
C ASN A 41 -6.87 3.18 4.86
N ILE A 42 -5.84 4.01 4.79
CA ILE A 42 -4.75 4.02 5.78
C ILE A 42 -4.36 5.45 6.15
N ALA A 43 -3.91 5.64 7.39
CA ALA A 43 -3.19 6.83 7.82
C ALA A 43 -1.69 6.54 7.95
N ILE A 44 -0.86 7.48 7.52
CA ILE A 44 0.60 7.36 7.53
C ILE A 44 1.18 8.56 8.32
N PRO A 45 2.07 8.34 9.30
CA PRO A 45 2.65 9.42 10.11
C PRO A 45 3.56 10.30 9.26
N ASP A 46 3.36 11.62 9.26
CA ASP A 46 4.19 12.62 8.58
C ASP A 46 5.51 12.89 9.30
N GLU A 47 5.58 12.58 10.60
CA GLU A 47 6.73 12.84 11.47
C GLU A 47 7.21 11.54 12.13
N ALA A 48 8.53 11.39 12.31
CA ALA A 48 9.15 10.25 12.98
C ALA A 48 8.88 10.23 14.50
N ALA A 49 8.74 11.41 15.10
CA ALA A 49 8.38 11.57 16.50
C ALA A 49 7.57 12.86 16.66
N SER A 50 6.50 12.80 17.45
CA SER A 50 5.62 13.95 17.67
C SER A 50 4.91 13.82 19.01
N ASP A 51 4.97 14.87 19.83
CA ASP A 51 4.14 14.97 21.05
C ASP A 51 2.65 15.08 20.71
N ALA A 52 2.32 15.40 19.46
CA ALA A 52 0.97 15.54 18.96
C ALA A 52 0.35 14.22 18.45
N PHE A 53 1.04 13.07 18.56
CA PHE A 53 0.51 11.80 18.05
C PHE A 53 -0.87 11.46 18.62
N ASP A 54 -1.10 11.62 19.92
CA ASP A 54 -2.40 11.30 20.52
C ASP A 54 -3.54 12.19 19.97
N ALA A 55 -3.31 13.49 19.87
CA ALA A 55 -4.27 14.44 19.29
C ALA A 55 -4.51 14.18 17.80
N GLY A 56 -3.45 13.85 17.06
CA GLY A 56 -3.55 13.48 15.64
C GLY A 56 -4.31 12.17 15.41
N LEU A 57 -4.11 11.16 16.28
CA LEU A 57 -4.88 9.91 16.22
C LEU A 57 -6.38 10.14 16.44
N ALA A 58 -6.76 11.07 17.32
CA ALA A 58 -8.16 11.47 17.46
C ALA A 58 -8.73 12.10 16.17
N ALA A 59 -7.92 12.88 15.44
CA ALA A 59 -8.30 13.41 14.14
C ALA A 59 -8.43 12.31 13.07
N VAL A 60 -7.48 11.38 13.00
CA VAL A 60 -7.53 10.19 12.13
C VAL A 60 -8.83 9.39 12.39
N GLU A 61 -9.12 9.07 13.65
CA GLU A 61 -10.32 8.35 14.03
C GLU A 61 -11.61 9.05 13.57
N ARG A 62 -11.66 10.38 13.69
CA ARG A 62 -12.80 11.17 13.23
C ARG A 62 -12.98 11.09 11.72
N GLU A 63 -11.89 11.23 10.93
CA GLU A 63 -11.96 11.18 9.47
C GLU A 63 -12.41 9.81 8.94
N PHE A 64 -11.95 8.73 9.57
CA PHE A 64 -12.38 7.36 9.24
C PHE A 64 -13.84 7.11 9.64
N ARG A 65 -14.24 7.49 10.87
CA ARG A 65 -15.63 7.32 11.33
C ARG A 65 -16.62 8.12 10.51
N ALA A 66 -16.27 9.34 10.08
CA ALA A 66 -17.11 10.17 9.21
C ALA A 66 -17.42 9.50 7.86
N ARG A 67 -16.54 8.57 7.42
CA ARG A 67 -16.67 7.79 6.20
C ARG A 67 -17.20 6.36 6.45
N GLY A 68 -17.59 6.03 7.68
CA GLY A 68 -18.05 4.68 8.05
C GLY A 68 -16.95 3.62 8.00
N ARG A 69 -15.67 4.01 8.03
CA ARG A 69 -14.51 3.11 7.91
C ARG A 69 -13.84 2.90 9.27
N ARG A 70 -13.15 1.76 9.43
CA ARG A 70 -12.31 1.48 10.60
C ARG A 70 -10.95 2.16 10.44
N PRO A 71 -10.46 2.94 11.42
CA PRO A 71 -9.12 3.51 11.38
C PRO A 71 -8.05 2.44 11.21
N SER A 72 -7.15 2.63 10.24
CA SER A 72 -6.01 1.77 9.99
C SER A 72 -4.76 2.62 9.76
N LEU A 73 -3.60 2.11 10.16
CA LEU A 73 -2.31 2.81 10.00
C LEU A 73 -1.28 1.92 9.34
N GLU A 74 -0.43 2.53 8.51
CA GLU A 74 0.73 1.87 7.90
C GLU A 74 1.98 2.74 8.07
N TYR A 75 3.04 2.15 8.62
CA TYR A 75 4.31 2.83 8.82
C TYR A 75 5.45 1.84 9.05
N LEU A 76 6.68 2.31 8.86
CA LEU A 76 7.87 1.59 9.26
C LEU A 76 8.13 1.81 10.75
N GLU A 77 8.17 0.73 11.54
CA GLU A 77 8.44 0.81 12.98
C GLU A 77 9.76 1.55 13.32
N PRO A 78 10.87 1.40 12.56
CA PRO A 78 12.07 2.20 12.78
C PRO A 78 11.91 3.71 12.47
N TYR A 79 10.92 4.10 11.67
CA TYR A 79 10.63 5.51 11.38
C TYR A 79 9.93 6.19 12.56
N ALA A 80 8.89 5.55 13.11
CA ALA A 80 8.09 6.09 14.22
C ALA A 80 8.05 5.12 15.42
N PRO A 81 9.16 4.97 16.17
CA PRO A 81 9.31 3.90 17.16
C PRO A 81 8.37 4.05 18.37
N SER A 82 7.93 5.26 18.70
CA SER A 82 6.99 5.50 19.81
C SER A 82 5.53 5.32 19.41
N LEU A 83 5.22 5.27 18.11
CA LEU A 83 3.84 5.28 17.62
C LEU A 83 3.08 4.01 18.00
N ALA A 84 3.73 2.84 18.01
CA ALA A 84 3.11 1.58 18.40
C ALA A 84 2.50 1.65 19.81
N ALA A 85 3.25 2.18 20.78
CA ALA A 85 2.76 2.34 22.14
C ALA A 85 1.58 3.35 22.24
N CYS A 86 1.62 4.42 21.45
CA CYS A 86 0.49 5.36 21.36
C CYS A 86 -0.77 4.71 20.79
N LEU A 87 -0.61 3.86 19.78
CA LEU A 87 -1.71 3.11 19.16
C LEU A 87 -2.33 2.11 20.14
N GLU A 88 -1.50 1.31 20.81
CA GLU A 88 -1.94 0.34 21.82
C GLU A 88 -2.70 1.00 22.98
N ALA A 89 -2.22 2.17 23.46
CA ALA A 89 -2.88 2.93 24.52
C ALA A 89 -4.30 3.40 24.13
N ARG A 90 -4.59 3.50 22.83
CA ARG A 90 -5.91 3.86 22.28
C ARG A 90 -6.74 2.64 21.84
N GLY A 91 -6.25 1.43 22.08
CA GLY A 91 -6.94 0.18 21.76
C GLY A 91 -6.82 -0.25 20.29
N TYR A 92 -5.82 0.28 19.56
CA TYR A 92 -5.44 -0.32 18.28
C TYR A 92 -4.72 -1.66 18.52
N GLU A 93 -4.90 -2.57 17.59
CA GLU A 93 -4.20 -3.86 17.57
C GLU A 93 -3.33 -3.94 16.31
N CYS A 94 -2.15 -4.56 16.44
CA CYS A 94 -1.29 -4.82 15.29
C CYS A 94 -1.91 -5.97 14.46
N GLU A 95 -2.48 -5.64 13.31
CA GLU A 95 -3.05 -6.64 12.40
C GLU A 95 -1.96 -7.44 11.67
N VAL A 96 -0.94 -6.74 11.15
CA VAL A 96 0.16 -7.33 10.38
C VAL A 96 1.47 -6.61 10.69
N ARG A 97 2.55 -7.39 10.88
CA ARG A 97 3.93 -6.89 10.92
C ARG A 97 4.76 -7.59 9.83
N SER A 98 4.87 -6.94 8.67
CA SER A 98 5.59 -7.47 7.50
C SER A 98 7.07 -7.07 7.50
N LEU A 99 7.92 -7.93 6.97
CA LEU A 99 9.34 -7.61 6.73
C LEU A 99 9.49 -6.86 5.41
N LEU A 100 10.21 -5.75 5.43
CA LEU A 100 10.60 -5.04 4.21
C LEU A 100 11.93 -5.58 3.69
N MET A 101 11.92 -6.08 2.45
CA MET A 101 13.13 -6.49 1.74
C MET A 101 13.67 -5.32 0.93
N VAL A 102 14.97 -5.05 1.03
CA VAL A 102 15.63 -3.97 0.26
C VAL A 102 16.65 -4.58 -0.70
N CYS A 103 16.51 -4.25 -1.98
CA CYS A 103 17.46 -4.60 -3.03
C CYS A 103 17.99 -3.32 -3.67
N THR A 104 19.30 -3.08 -3.58
CA THR A 104 19.96 -1.96 -4.29
C THR A 104 20.42 -2.43 -5.66
N PRO A 105 20.71 -1.52 -6.60
CA PRO A 105 21.22 -1.91 -7.92
C PRO A 105 22.45 -2.84 -7.86
N GLU A 106 23.31 -2.68 -6.85
CA GLU A 106 24.51 -3.50 -6.65
C GLU A 106 24.20 -4.89 -6.09
N MET A 107 23.05 -5.06 -5.41
CA MET A 107 22.59 -6.35 -4.87
C MET A 107 21.73 -7.13 -5.88
N LEU A 108 21.28 -6.48 -6.97
CA LEU A 108 20.41 -7.09 -7.96
C LEU A 108 21.16 -8.16 -8.74
N VAL A 109 20.74 -9.41 -8.58
CA VAL A 109 21.21 -10.54 -9.39
C VAL A 109 20.17 -10.83 -10.46
N ALA A 110 20.57 -10.73 -11.73
CA ALA A 110 19.68 -11.05 -12.84
C ALA A 110 19.26 -12.53 -12.79
N PRO A 111 17.96 -12.85 -12.77
CA PRO A 111 17.50 -14.22 -12.74
C PRO A 111 17.87 -14.94 -14.05
N ARG A 112 18.19 -16.23 -13.96
CA ARG A 112 18.37 -17.06 -15.15
C ARG A 112 17.03 -17.31 -15.81
N MET A 113 16.91 -16.96 -17.10
CA MET A 113 15.69 -17.27 -17.87
C MET A 113 15.60 -18.78 -18.14
N PRO A 114 14.49 -19.46 -17.76
CA PRO A 114 14.26 -20.84 -18.14
C PRO A 114 14.09 -20.98 -19.66
N ALA A 115 14.45 -22.15 -20.21
CA ALA A 115 14.28 -22.41 -21.63
C ALA A 115 12.79 -22.36 -22.02
N GLY A 116 12.47 -21.65 -23.09
CA GLY A 116 11.09 -21.46 -23.57
C GLY A 116 10.31 -20.32 -22.91
N PHE A 117 10.94 -19.53 -22.03
CA PHE A 117 10.32 -18.37 -21.40
C PHE A 117 10.95 -17.06 -21.91
N THR A 118 10.11 -16.04 -22.06
CA THR A 118 10.49 -14.65 -22.32
C THR A 118 9.92 -13.75 -21.23
N VAL A 119 10.53 -12.58 -21.03
CA VAL A 119 10.00 -11.52 -20.15
C VAL A 119 9.84 -10.27 -20.98
N GLU A 120 8.65 -9.70 -20.92
CA GLU A 120 8.26 -8.51 -21.67
C GLU A 120 7.63 -7.50 -20.71
N ALA A 121 7.94 -6.22 -20.90
CA ALA A 121 7.33 -5.16 -20.12
C ALA A 121 5.92 -4.87 -20.64
N ILE A 122 4.95 -4.81 -19.73
CA ILE A 122 3.59 -4.35 -20.05
C ILE A 122 3.67 -2.88 -20.45
N ASN A 123 3.06 -2.53 -21.58
CA ASN A 123 3.01 -1.18 -22.11
C ASN A 123 1.70 -0.96 -22.90
N ASP A 124 1.53 0.23 -23.50
CA ASP A 124 0.31 0.60 -24.22
C ASP A 124 -0.04 -0.34 -25.39
N ALA A 125 0.97 -0.97 -26.01
CA ALA A 125 0.79 -1.92 -27.10
C ALA A 125 0.47 -3.34 -26.62
N THR A 126 0.56 -3.64 -25.33
CA THR A 126 0.23 -4.97 -24.80
C THR A 126 -1.25 -5.29 -25.03
N PRO A 127 -1.58 -6.45 -25.63
CA PRO A 127 -2.97 -6.87 -25.82
C PRO A 127 -3.73 -6.95 -24.50
N LEU A 128 -5.00 -6.49 -24.49
CA LEU A 128 -5.84 -6.56 -23.29
C LEU A 128 -6.02 -7.99 -22.79
N GLU A 129 -6.07 -8.98 -23.69
CA GLU A 129 -6.17 -10.40 -23.31
C GLU A 129 -4.99 -10.85 -22.45
N THR A 130 -3.77 -10.38 -22.76
CA THR A 130 -2.56 -10.67 -21.97
C THR A 130 -2.63 -10.04 -20.59
N ILE A 131 -3.16 -8.81 -20.50
CA ILE A 131 -3.36 -8.13 -19.20
C ILE A 131 -4.44 -8.86 -18.38
N GLN A 132 -5.52 -9.32 -19.01
CA GLN A 132 -6.55 -10.13 -18.35
C GLN A 132 -5.95 -11.43 -17.81
N ASP A 133 -5.13 -12.13 -18.59
CA ASP A 133 -4.49 -13.37 -18.16
C ASP A 133 -3.51 -13.12 -16.99
N LEU A 134 -2.71 -12.05 -17.06
CA LEU A 134 -1.83 -11.61 -15.96
C LEU A 134 -2.61 -11.38 -14.66
N MET A 135 -3.66 -10.57 -14.72
CA MET A 135 -4.48 -10.23 -13.55
C MET A 135 -5.26 -11.44 -13.02
N THR A 136 -5.73 -12.32 -13.89
CA THR A 136 -6.42 -13.56 -13.50
C THR A 136 -5.47 -14.50 -12.76
N VAL A 137 -4.25 -14.69 -13.27
CA VAL A 137 -3.21 -15.50 -12.61
C VAL A 137 -2.85 -14.89 -11.25
N GLN A 138 -2.69 -13.57 -11.18
CA GLN A 138 -2.40 -12.87 -9.94
C GLN A 138 -3.51 -13.08 -8.88
N ALA A 139 -4.78 -12.88 -9.25
CA ALA A 139 -5.91 -13.05 -8.33
C ALA A 139 -5.97 -14.49 -7.76
N ARG A 140 -5.78 -15.49 -8.63
CA ARG A 140 -5.76 -16.90 -8.22
C ARG A 140 -4.58 -17.23 -7.32
N ALA A 141 -3.41 -16.71 -7.63
CA ALA A 141 -2.22 -16.91 -6.80
C ALA A 141 -2.33 -16.23 -5.43
N PHE A 142 -3.14 -15.17 -5.31
CA PHE A 142 -3.38 -14.47 -4.04
C PHE A 142 -4.50 -15.09 -3.19
N GLY A 143 -4.94 -16.31 -3.52
CA GLY A 143 -5.85 -17.11 -2.69
C GLY A 143 -7.29 -17.20 -3.19
N ASP A 144 -7.63 -16.52 -4.29
CA ASP A 144 -8.94 -16.70 -4.96
C ASP A 144 -8.82 -17.67 -6.14
N GLU A 145 -8.55 -18.95 -5.85
CA GLU A 145 -8.33 -19.99 -6.86
C GLU A 145 -9.49 -20.11 -7.87
N ALA A 146 -10.72 -19.80 -7.42
CA ALA A 146 -11.94 -19.84 -8.22
C ALA A 146 -12.23 -18.51 -8.95
N SER A 147 -11.36 -17.50 -8.83
CA SER A 147 -11.55 -16.19 -9.45
C SER A 147 -11.88 -16.36 -10.93
N PRO A 148 -12.97 -15.72 -11.40
CA PRO A 148 -13.27 -15.67 -12.82
C PRO A 148 -12.14 -14.95 -13.56
N ARG A 149 -12.12 -15.11 -14.88
CA ARG A 149 -11.22 -14.32 -15.73
C ARG A 149 -11.52 -12.84 -15.53
N THR A 150 -10.48 -12.04 -15.32
CA THR A 150 -10.56 -10.58 -15.23
C THR A 150 -11.29 -10.01 -16.44
N THR A 151 -12.16 -9.02 -16.23
CA THR A 151 -12.93 -8.41 -17.31
C THR A 151 -12.05 -7.52 -18.21
N ALA A 152 -12.50 -7.24 -19.43
CA ALA A 152 -11.80 -6.32 -20.32
C ALA A 152 -11.77 -4.88 -19.77
N GLU A 153 -12.79 -4.49 -19.00
CA GLU A 153 -12.89 -3.19 -18.35
C GLU A 153 -11.83 -3.03 -17.26
N ASP A 154 -11.71 -4.02 -16.36
CA ASP A 154 -10.69 -4.03 -15.30
C ASP A 154 -9.28 -4.03 -15.89
N ALA A 155 -9.03 -4.83 -16.94
CA ALA A 155 -7.74 -4.86 -17.63
C ALA A 155 -7.42 -3.51 -18.30
N ALA A 156 -8.42 -2.85 -18.88
CA ALA A 156 -8.24 -1.51 -19.44
C ALA A 156 -7.99 -0.47 -18.35
N GLN A 157 -8.60 -0.60 -17.18
CA GLN A 157 -8.35 0.27 -16.02
C GLN A 157 -6.93 0.06 -15.48
N PHE A 158 -6.47 -1.18 -15.35
CA PHE A 158 -5.11 -1.52 -14.94
C PHE A 158 -4.06 -0.85 -15.84
N ARG A 159 -4.24 -0.89 -17.17
CA ARG A 159 -3.32 -0.25 -18.11
C ARG A 159 -3.21 1.28 -17.95
N ARG A 160 -4.24 1.94 -17.41
CA ARG A 160 -4.27 3.41 -17.26
C ARG A 160 -3.64 3.90 -15.95
N ARG A 161 -3.37 3.00 -15.01
CA ARG A 161 -2.77 3.29 -13.71
C ARG A 161 -1.26 3.15 -13.78
#